data_AF-A0A257V172-F1
#
_entry.id   AF-A0A257V172-F1
#
_cell.length_a   1.000
_cell.length_b   1.000
_cell.length_c   1.000
_cell.angle_alpha   90.00
_cell.angle_beta   90.00
_cell.angle_gamma   90.00
#
_symmetry.space_group_name_H-M   'P 1'
#
loop_
_entity.id
_entity.type
_entity.pdbx_description
1 polymer ?
#
loop_
_entity_poly.entity_id
_entity_poly.type
_entity_poly.pdbx_seq_one_letter_code
_entity_poly.pdbx_strand_id
1 'polypeptide(L)'
;MRDSDFVARFGGDEFAPIIDDLNSIERLDGFCDRLAAIIAQPIELDHGEPVVVTASLGFTFYPTDPEPPEALIRHADIALYASKES
;
A
#
# COMPACT_ATOMS: atom_id res chain seq x y z
N MET A 1 -3.75 3.08 11.00
CA MET A 1 -3.61 1.61 10.98
C MET A 1 -4.07 1.08 12.33
N ARG A 2 -4.53 -0.17 12.38
CA ARG A 2 -4.88 -0.88 13.62
C ARG A 2 -3.61 -1.51 14.21
N ASP A 3 -3.58 -1.77 15.51
CA ASP A 3 -2.44 -2.43 16.17
C ASP A 3 -2.21 -3.88 15.66
N SER A 4 -3.23 -4.48 15.05
CA SER A 4 -3.17 -5.78 14.40
C SER A 4 -2.53 -5.76 13.01
N ASP A 5 -2.42 -4.58 12.39
CA ASP A 5 -1.92 -4.47 11.02
C ASP A 5 -0.39 -4.58 11.03
N PHE A 6 0.17 -5.32 10.07
CA PHE A 6 1.62 -5.48 9.95
C PHE A 6 2.16 -4.67 8.78
N VAL A 7 3.32 -4.04 8.95
CA VAL A 7 4.00 -3.31 7.86
C VAL A 7 5.46 -3.74 7.81
N ALA A 8 5.89 -4.19 6.64
CA ALA A 8 7.29 -4.45 6.36
C ALA A 8 7.83 -3.48 5.31
N ARG A 9 9.09 -3.06 5.47
CA ARG A 9 9.88 -2.42 4.42
C ARG A 9 10.61 -3.52 3.65
N PHE A 10 10.30 -3.69 2.38
CA PHE A 10 10.88 -4.75 1.53
C PHE A 10 12.26 -4.37 1.02
N GLY A 11 12.47 -3.10 0.68
CA GLY A 11 13.73 -2.57 0.20
C GLY A 11 13.54 -1.15 -0.35
N GLY A 12 14.59 -0.34 -0.39
CA GLY A 12 14.49 1.02 -0.94
C GLY A 12 13.35 1.82 -0.33
N ASP A 13 12.44 2.30 -1.17
CA ASP A 13 11.20 3.02 -0.86
C ASP A 13 9.93 2.13 -0.91
N GLU A 14 10.09 0.81 -0.93
CA GLU A 14 9.00 -0.16 -1.04
C GLU A 14 8.54 -0.69 0.32
N PHE A 15 7.21 -0.65 0.52
CA PHE A 15 6.54 -1.09 1.74
C PHE A 15 5.40 -2.05 1.41
N ALA A 16 5.24 -3.09 2.23
CA ALA A 16 4.16 -4.06 2.10
C ALA A 16 3.37 -4.15 3.41
N PRO A 17 2.21 -3.47 3.51
CA PRO A 17 1.29 -3.65 4.61
C PRO A 17 0.45 -4.92 4.44
N ILE A 18 0.25 -5.66 5.53
CA ILE A 18 -0.71 -6.77 5.64
C ILE A 18 -1.83 -6.28 6.56
N ILE A 19 -3.04 -6.22 6.02
CA ILE A 19 -4.22 -5.67 6.68
C ILE A 19 -5.29 -6.76 6.77
N ASP A 20 -5.73 -7.06 7.99
CA ASP A 20 -6.82 -8.01 8.23
C ASP A 20 -8.19 -7.32 8.16
N ASP A 21 -9.26 -8.12 7.96
CA ASP A 21 -10.66 -7.68 8.06
C ASP A 21 -11.08 -6.61 7.01
N LEU A 22 -10.39 -6.60 5.86
CA LEU A 22 -10.82 -5.93 4.63
C LEU A 22 -11.83 -6.79 3.86
N ASN A 23 -13.06 -6.84 4.38
CA ASN A 23 -14.08 -7.77 3.90
C ASN A 23 -14.88 -7.26 2.68
N SER A 24 -14.53 -6.12 2.10
CA SER A 24 -15.21 -5.57 0.91
C SER A 24 -14.31 -4.65 0.09
N ILE A 25 -14.58 -4.58 -1.22
CA ILE A 25 -13.86 -3.71 -2.16
C ILE A 25 -14.04 -2.23 -1.79
N GLU A 26 -15.24 -1.84 -1.34
CA GLU A 26 -15.52 -0.45 -0.94
C GLU A 26 -14.68 -0.03 0.27
N ARG A 27 -14.39 -0.96 1.19
CA ARG A 27 -13.46 -0.70 2.30
C ARG A 27 -12.03 -0.57 1.83
N LEU A 28 -11.65 -1.29 0.77
CA LEU A 28 -10.33 -1.19 0.18
C LEU A 28 -10.15 0.17 -0.51
N ASP A 29 -11.08 0.59 -1.35
CA ASP A 29 -10.98 1.88 -2.06
C ASP A 29 -10.85 3.04 -1.06
N GLY A 30 -11.72 3.08 -0.05
CA GLY A 30 -11.62 4.09 1.01
C GLY A 30 -10.36 3.98 1.86
N PHE A 31 -9.77 2.79 1.99
CA PHE A 31 -8.47 2.60 2.64
C PHE A 31 -7.34 3.17 1.79
N CYS A 32 -7.32 2.86 0.49
CA CYS A 32 -6.32 3.33 -0.48
C CYS A 32 -6.34 4.86 -0.59
N ASP A 33 -7.51 5.47 -0.73
CA ASP A 33 -7.67 6.93 -0.80
C ASP A 33 -7.12 7.61 0.46
N ARG A 34 -7.47 7.07 1.63
CA ARG A 34 -6.97 7.59 2.90
C ARG A 34 -5.46 7.43 3.03
N LEU A 35 -4.92 6.28 2.62
CA LEU A 35 -3.48 6.02 2.67
C LEU A 35 -2.72 6.98 1.74
N ALA A 36 -3.19 7.14 0.49
CA ALA A 36 -2.62 8.08 -0.46
C ALA A 36 -2.67 9.53 0.04
N ALA A 37 -3.79 9.94 0.63
CA ALA A 37 -3.94 11.28 1.21
C ALA A 37 -3.00 11.53 2.39
N ILE A 38 -2.73 10.51 3.22
CA ILE A 38 -1.76 10.60 4.32
C ILE A 38 -0.32 10.70 3.77
N ILE A 39 0.02 9.87 2.77
CA ILE A 39 1.34 9.89 2.14
C ILE A 39 1.62 11.25 1.46
N ALA A 40 0.59 11.85 0.87
CA ALA A 40 0.67 13.15 0.20
C ALA A 40 0.70 14.35 1.18
N GLN A 41 0.70 14.12 2.50
CA GLN A 41 0.92 15.22 3.44
C GLN A 41 2.35 15.75 3.30
N PRO A 42 2.56 17.09 3.29
CA PRO A 42 3.90 17.66 3.22
C PRO A 42 4.80 17.16 4.35
N ILE A 43 6.00 16.73 3.99
CA ILE A 43 7.04 16.35 4.93
C ILE A 43 7.97 17.55 5.09
N GLU A 44 8.00 18.09 6.30
CA GLU A 44 8.94 19.15 6.68
C GLU A 44 10.36 18.60 6.72
N LEU A 45 11.29 19.28 6.03
CA LEU A 45 12.71 18.97 6.06
C LEU A 45 13.41 19.99 6.95
N ASP A 46 14.40 19.55 7.74
CA ASP A 46 15.12 20.43 8.69
C ASP A 46 15.63 21.72 8.04
N HIS A 47 16.09 21.62 6.80
CA HIS A 47 16.58 22.73 5.98
C HIS A 47 16.09 22.61 4.54
N GLY A 48 14.86 23.06 4.27
CA GLY A 48 14.32 23.07 2.91
C GLY A 48 12.86 23.48 2.84
N GLU A 49 12.34 23.52 1.62
CA GLU A 49 10.89 23.61 1.39
C GLU A 49 10.23 22.26 1.74
N PRO A 50 8.97 22.26 2.22
CA PRO A 50 8.23 21.03 2.44
C PRO A 50 8.14 20.20 1.16
N VAL A 51 8.37 18.89 1.28
CA VAL A 51 8.30 17.98 0.13
C VAL A 51 7.02 17.15 0.21
N VAL A 52 6.33 17.05 -0.92
CA VAL A 52 5.20 16.14 -1.09
C VAL A 52 5.66 14.93 -1.88
N VAL A 53 5.40 13.74 -1.34
CA VAL A 53 5.63 12.47 -2.03
C VAL A 53 4.30 11.80 -2.35
N THR A 54 4.29 11.01 -3.41
CA THR A 54 3.15 10.17 -3.76
C THR A 54 3.57 8.71 -3.69
N ALA A 55 2.59 7.82 -3.62
CA ALA A 55 2.83 6.38 -3.68
C ALA A 55 1.88 5.76 -4.70
N SER A 56 2.43 4.80 -5.45
CA SER A 56 1.65 3.85 -6.21
C SER A 56 1.28 2.69 -5.28
N LEU A 57 0.07 2.14 -5.45
CA LEU A 57 -0.46 1.09 -4.57
C LEU A 57 -0.92 -0.09 -5.41
N GLY A 58 -0.45 -1.29 -5.04
CA GLY A 58 -0.91 -2.57 -5.56
C GLY A 58 -1.36 -3.47 -4.41
N PHE A 59 -2.37 -4.30 -4.64
CA PHE A 59 -2.95 -5.15 -3.60
C PHE A 59 -3.37 -6.51 -4.17
N THR A 60 -3.46 -7.49 -3.27
CA THR A 60 -4.12 -8.78 -3.51
C THR A 60 -4.93 -9.17 -2.28
N PHE A 61 -5.87 -10.11 -2.43
CA PHE A 61 -6.77 -10.56 -1.37
C PHE A 61 -6.57 -12.04 -1.09
N TYR A 62 -6.36 -12.38 0.18
CA TYR A 62 -6.45 -13.75 0.69
C TYR A 62 -7.77 -13.94 1.46
N PRO A 63 -8.49 -15.07 1.32
CA PRO A 63 -8.18 -16.26 0.51
C PRO A 63 -8.77 -16.24 -0.90
N THR A 64 -9.34 -15.11 -1.36
CA THR A 64 -9.92 -14.98 -2.71
C THR A 64 -8.94 -15.37 -3.81
N ASP A 65 -7.66 -15.07 -3.59
CA ASP A 65 -6.52 -15.59 -4.31
C ASP A 65 -6.01 -16.86 -3.56
N PRO A 66 -6.35 -18.08 -4.02
CA PRO A 66 -6.09 -19.33 -3.30
C PRO A 66 -4.62 -19.79 -3.41
N GLU A 67 -3.75 -18.92 -3.91
CA GLU A 67 -2.35 -19.19 -4.15
C GLU A 67 -1.53 -19.15 -2.85
N PRO A 68 -0.36 -19.81 -2.82
CA PRO A 68 0.52 -19.79 -1.66
C PRO A 68 1.04 -18.36 -1.37
N PRO A 69 1.43 -18.05 -0.12
CA PRO A 69 1.82 -16.69 0.29
C PRO A 69 2.86 -16.02 -0.61
N GLU A 70 3.79 -16.79 -1.18
CA GLU A 70 4.82 -16.29 -2.09
C GLU A 70 4.23 -15.71 -3.40
N ALA A 71 3.11 -16.25 -3.87
CA ALA A 71 2.41 -15.76 -5.05
C ALA A 71 1.63 -14.48 -4.77
N LEU A 72 1.15 -14.27 -3.55
CA LEU A 72 0.44 -13.04 -3.15
C LEU A 72 1.33 -11.80 -3.32
N ILE A 73 2.62 -11.91 -2.94
CA ILE A 73 3.59 -10.82 -3.10
C ILE A 73 3.75 -10.48 -4.59
N ARG A 74 3.90 -11.49 -5.44
CA ARG A 74 4.01 -11.30 -6.90
C ARG A 74 2.76 -10.66 -7.49
N HIS A 75 1.58 -11.04 -7.03
CA HIS A 75 0.32 -10.48 -7.53
C HIS A 75 0.14 -9.02 -7.11
N ALA A 76 0.47 -8.68 -5.86
CA ALA A 76 0.48 -7.30 -5.40
C ALA A 76 1.49 -6.44 -6.19
N ASP A 77 2.66 -6.98 -6.52
CA ASP A 77 3.67 -6.30 -7.34
C ASP A 77 3.20 -6.06 -8.78
N ILE A 78 2.57 -7.05 -9.41
CA ILE A 78 1.96 -6.87 -10.74
C ILE A 78 0.88 -5.78 -10.71
N ALA A 79 0.02 -5.78 -9.68
CA ALA A 79 -1.00 -4.75 -9.50
C ALA A 79 -0.37 -3.36 -9.27
N LEU A 80 0.72 -3.29 -8.51
CA LEU A 80 1.48 -2.06 -8.28
C LEU A 80 2.06 -1.52 -9.59
N TYR A 81 2.67 -2.39 -10.40
CA TYR A 81 3.22 -2.01 -11.68
C TYR A 81 2.15 -1.46 -12.62
N ALA A 82 0.99 -2.11 -12.69
CA ALA A 82 -0.15 -1.60 -13.46
C ALA A 82 -0.63 -0.22 -12.99
N SER A 83 -0.57 0.06 -11.68
CA SER A 83 -0.93 1.38 -11.13
C SER A 83 0.08 2.49 -11.45
N LYS A 84 1.35 2.15 -11.70
CA LYS A 84 2.40 3.11 -12.09
C LYS A 84 2.29 3.56 -13.55
N GLU A 85 1.62 2.78 -14.41
CA GLU A 85 1.46 3.06 -15.84
C GLU A 85 0.19 3.84 -16.20
N SER A 86 -0.54 4.40 -15.21
CA SER A 86 -1.75 5.24 -15.40
C SER A 86 -1.55 6.70 -15.02
#